data_AF-A0A537DG16-F1
#
_entry.id   AF-A0A537DG16-F1
#
_cell.length_a   1.000
_cell.length_b   1.000
_cell.length_c   1.000
_cell.angle_alpha   90.00
_cell.angle_beta   90.00
_cell.angle_gamma   90.00
#
_symmetry.space_group_name_H-M   'P 1'
#
loop_
_entity.id
_entity.type
_entity.pdbx_description
1 polymer ?
#
loop_
_entity_poly.entity_id
_entity_poly.type
_entity_poly.pdbx_seq_one_letter_code
_entity_poly.pdbx_strand_id
1 'polypeptide(L)'
;MPSTMVRMVQLFEDPNVSVDQLSEFYKVAGSPHTYLMFVITVDGIAVPLESGQRGGSEIALRHLKDNPIAAGGFTDNRALQYGWATADAVLGGAGIVRDNPAATWYPRDKDLQNLLRKGNRKPVRAVVSGSGEVDLEHPIFNPKKDEWQSVVFTTKKGEEKLRDQAKRLQVQGNISGQLTKTYAIGDASVDITKAVGILRKDYETKLLDIQGGPMLAGGAVKAMLVDEVRLTVSPQIMGDLNSEGRRRPGFVTGIHFGLEDSPLAELEALGVSGSHIFLRYLMNYRN
;
A
#
# COMPACT_ATOMS: atom_id res chain seq x y z
N MET A 1 7.66 -33.33 5.20
CA MET A 1 6.41 -33.47 4.41
C MET A 1 6.74 -33.19 2.95
N PRO A 2 6.08 -33.85 2.00
CA PRO A 2 6.53 -33.82 0.61
C PRO A 2 6.45 -32.38 0.06
N SER A 3 7.57 -31.93 -0.51
CA SER A 3 7.68 -30.70 -1.28
C SER A 3 6.85 -30.84 -2.55
N THR A 4 5.63 -30.31 -2.52
CA THR A 4 4.73 -30.30 -3.68
C THR A 4 4.10 -28.93 -3.79
N MET A 5 4.86 -27.93 -4.22
CA MET A 5 4.27 -26.70 -4.72
C MET A 5 5.02 -26.28 -5.97
N VAL A 6 4.41 -26.51 -7.14
CA VAL A 6 4.71 -25.63 -8.25
C VAL A 6 4.07 -24.30 -7.90
N ARG A 7 4.89 -23.49 -7.22
CA ARG A 7 4.76 -22.04 -7.11
C ARG A 7 4.55 -21.49 -8.50
N MET A 8 3.64 -20.53 -8.65
CA MET A 8 3.38 -19.95 -9.96
C MET A 8 4.63 -19.22 -10.44
N VAL A 9 5.12 -19.57 -11.64
CA VAL A 9 6.18 -18.83 -12.32
C VAL A 9 5.59 -18.24 -13.59
N GLN A 10 5.64 -16.91 -13.71
CA GLN A 10 5.02 -16.20 -14.82
C GLN A 10 6.01 -15.24 -15.49
N LEU A 11 6.17 -15.36 -16.80
CA LEU A 11 6.84 -14.36 -17.62
C LEU A 11 5.76 -13.44 -18.21
N PHE A 12 5.80 -12.17 -17.84
CA PHE A 12 4.97 -11.12 -18.42
C PHE A 12 5.69 -10.51 -19.61
N GLU A 13 5.48 -11.11 -20.79
CA GLU A 13 6.10 -10.67 -22.05
C GLU A 13 5.68 -9.25 -22.45
N ASP A 14 4.42 -8.90 -22.18
CA ASP A 14 3.89 -7.54 -22.34
C ASP A 14 3.77 -6.86 -20.96
N PRO A 15 4.41 -5.69 -20.75
CA PRO A 15 4.27 -4.96 -19.50
C PRO A 15 2.85 -4.41 -19.24
N ASN A 16 1.99 -4.36 -20.27
CA ASN A 16 0.57 -4.07 -20.13
C ASN A 16 -0.24 -5.34 -19.78
N VAL A 17 0.12 -5.98 -18.66
CA VAL A 17 -0.42 -7.27 -18.22
C VAL A 17 -1.95 -7.27 -18.15
N SER A 18 -2.62 -8.26 -18.75
CA SER A 18 -4.09 -8.32 -18.73
C SER A 18 -4.67 -8.48 -17.31
N VAL A 19 -5.94 -8.10 -17.14
CA VAL A 19 -6.66 -8.34 -15.87
C VAL A 19 -6.69 -9.82 -15.52
N ASP A 20 -6.82 -10.71 -16.51
CA ASP A 20 -6.85 -12.16 -16.29
C ASP A 20 -5.50 -12.69 -15.78
N GLN A 21 -4.39 -12.23 -16.38
CA GLN A 21 -3.06 -12.56 -15.90
C GLN A 21 -2.82 -12.06 -14.46
N LEU A 22 -3.23 -10.82 -14.15
CA LEU A 22 -3.13 -10.28 -12.79
C LEU A 22 -4.02 -11.04 -11.81
N SER A 23 -5.22 -11.44 -12.24
CA SER A 23 -6.17 -12.19 -11.41
C SER A 23 -5.68 -13.59 -11.09
N GLU A 24 -5.02 -14.26 -12.04
CA GLU A 24 -4.40 -15.55 -11.78
C GLU A 24 -3.16 -15.37 -10.90
N PHE A 25 -2.29 -14.41 -11.22
CA PHE A 25 -1.06 -14.16 -10.47
C PHE A 25 -1.28 -13.77 -9.02
N TYR A 26 -2.28 -12.93 -8.72
CA TYR A 26 -2.59 -12.44 -7.38
C TYR A 26 -3.75 -13.18 -6.71
N LYS A 27 -4.11 -14.37 -7.21
CA LYS A 27 -5.14 -15.20 -6.63
C LYS A 27 -4.81 -15.57 -5.19
N VAL A 28 -5.78 -15.38 -4.31
CA VAL A 28 -5.67 -15.66 -2.87
C VAL A 28 -6.51 -16.88 -2.54
N ALA A 29 -5.95 -17.80 -1.74
CA ALA A 29 -6.68 -18.88 -1.12
C ALA A 29 -7.12 -18.46 0.29
N GLY A 30 -8.43 -18.39 0.54
CA GLY A 30 -8.99 -18.05 1.85
C GLY A 30 -9.42 -16.59 2.03
N SER A 31 -10.15 -16.34 3.11
CA SER A 31 -10.68 -15.04 3.50
C SER A 31 -11.00 -15.05 5.01
N PRO A 32 -10.76 -13.97 5.77
CA PRO A 32 -10.11 -12.71 5.35
C PRO A 32 -8.63 -12.89 4.99
N HIS A 33 -8.09 -11.99 4.14
CA HIS A 33 -6.68 -11.96 3.73
C HIS A 33 -6.15 -10.53 3.71
N THR A 34 -4.94 -10.31 4.21
CA THR A 34 -4.22 -9.03 4.23
C THR A 34 -2.92 -9.20 3.47
N TYR A 35 -2.65 -8.33 2.51
CA TYR A 35 -1.36 -8.29 1.84
C TYR A 35 -0.66 -6.94 2.02
N LEU A 36 0.66 -6.98 2.10
CA LEU A 36 1.54 -5.83 2.03
C LEU A 36 2.00 -5.67 0.58
N MET A 37 1.91 -4.46 0.00
CA MET A 37 2.34 -4.20 -1.39
C MET A 37 3.49 -3.18 -1.42
N PHE A 38 4.66 -3.58 -1.91
CA PHE A 38 5.83 -2.69 -2.03
C PHE A 38 6.62 -2.92 -3.31
N VAL A 39 7.42 -1.92 -3.67
CA VAL A 39 8.49 -2.00 -4.64
C VAL A 39 9.80 -1.60 -3.98
N ILE A 40 10.88 -2.33 -4.26
CA ILE A 40 12.22 -2.10 -3.72
C ILE A 40 13.28 -2.14 -4.82
N THR A 41 14.43 -1.54 -4.56
CA THR A 41 15.65 -1.76 -5.35
C THR A 41 16.25 -3.14 -5.07
N VAL A 42 17.22 -3.57 -5.88
CA VAL A 42 17.98 -4.82 -5.68
C VAL A 42 18.65 -4.86 -4.31
N ASP A 43 19.14 -3.72 -3.83
CA ASP A 43 19.76 -3.55 -2.51
C ASP A 43 18.76 -3.24 -1.38
N GLY A 44 17.45 -3.42 -1.62
CA GLY A 44 16.44 -3.45 -0.55
C GLY A 44 15.83 -2.10 -0.17
N ILE A 45 16.03 -1.05 -0.95
CA ILE A 45 15.55 0.30 -0.65
C ILE A 45 14.13 0.50 -1.17
N ALA A 46 13.21 0.94 -0.30
CA ALA A 46 11.80 1.16 -0.63
C ALA A 46 11.44 2.63 -0.88
N VAL A 47 12.28 3.57 -0.43
CA VAL A 47 12.02 5.01 -0.55
C VAL A 47 13.33 5.73 -0.91
N PRO A 48 13.38 6.53 -1.99
CA PRO A 48 14.59 7.24 -2.36
C PRO A 48 15.02 8.27 -1.30
N LEU A 49 14.04 8.82 -0.58
CA LEU A 49 14.23 9.81 0.48
C LEU A 49 14.98 11.07 0.01
N GLU A 50 14.79 11.46 -1.26
CA GLU A 50 15.31 12.70 -1.81
C GLU A 50 14.24 13.80 -1.78
N SER A 51 14.66 15.05 -2.00
CA SER A 51 13.71 16.16 -2.14
C SER A 51 12.83 15.94 -3.37
N GLY A 52 11.50 15.88 -3.17
CA GLY A 52 10.53 15.63 -4.23
C GLY A 52 10.51 14.20 -4.80
N GLN A 53 11.36 13.28 -4.31
CA GLN A 53 11.39 11.88 -4.77
C GLN A 53 11.30 10.95 -3.57
N ARG A 54 10.06 10.60 -3.22
CA ARG A 54 9.72 9.78 -2.05
C ARG A 54 8.70 8.70 -2.37
N GLY A 55 8.27 8.60 -3.63
CA GLY A 55 7.27 7.65 -4.07
C GLY A 55 7.88 6.32 -4.50
N GLY A 56 7.05 5.27 -4.45
CA GLY A 56 7.39 3.99 -5.06
C GLY A 56 7.49 4.07 -6.59
N SER A 57 6.96 5.12 -7.24
CA SER A 57 7.08 5.33 -8.69
C SER A 57 8.53 5.50 -9.16
N GLU A 58 9.35 6.15 -8.34
CA GLU A 58 10.76 6.37 -8.65
C GLU A 58 11.53 5.05 -8.51
N ILE A 59 11.27 4.28 -7.45
CA ILE A 59 11.86 2.95 -7.25
C ILE A 59 11.40 1.98 -8.34
N ALA A 60 10.14 2.03 -8.76
CA ALA A 60 9.61 1.24 -9.87
C ALA A 60 10.14 1.66 -11.25
N LEU A 61 10.92 2.76 -11.33
CA LEU A 61 11.49 3.30 -12.57
C LEU A 61 10.44 3.73 -13.61
N ARG A 62 9.21 4.11 -13.20
CA ARG A 62 8.12 4.47 -14.13
C ARG A 62 8.40 5.72 -14.99
N HIS A 63 9.39 6.51 -14.60
CA HIS A 63 9.80 7.70 -15.35
C HIS A 63 10.68 7.34 -16.56
N LEU A 64 11.29 6.16 -16.60
CA LEU A 64 12.16 5.69 -17.69
C LEU A 64 11.37 4.95 -18.77
N LYS A 65 10.41 5.64 -19.39
CA LYS A 65 9.39 5.03 -20.27
C LYS A 65 9.95 4.29 -21.48
N ASP A 66 11.06 4.77 -22.03
CA ASP A 66 11.68 4.22 -23.24
C ASP A 66 12.87 3.30 -22.93
N ASN A 67 13.11 2.98 -21.65
CA ASN A 67 14.20 2.12 -21.24
C ASN A 67 13.70 0.65 -21.12
N PRO A 68 14.20 -0.28 -21.97
CA PRO A 68 13.73 -1.67 -21.97
C PRO A 68 14.04 -2.42 -20.66
N ILE A 69 15.09 -2.03 -19.92
CA ILE A 69 15.40 -2.60 -18.61
C ILE A 69 14.30 -2.21 -17.61
N ALA A 70 13.81 -0.98 -17.70
CA ALA A 70 12.82 -0.42 -16.78
C ALA A 70 11.36 -0.74 -17.16
N ALA A 71 11.11 -1.46 -18.26
CA ALA A 71 9.77 -1.69 -18.80
C ALA A 71 8.81 -2.36 -17.79
N GLY A 72 9.33 -3.20 -16.89
CA GLY A 72 8.55 -3.81 -15.82
C GLY A 72 7.94 -2.83 -14.80
N GLY A 73 8.40 -1.57 -14.78
CA GLY A 73 7.80 -0.52 -13.98
C GLY A 73 6.33 -0.22 -14.35
N PHE A 74 5.96 -0.48 -15.61
CA PHE A 74 4.56 -0.39 -16.03
C PHE A 74 3.72 -1.57 -15.48
N THR A 75 4.30 -2.77 -15.45
CA THR A 75 3.68 -3.94 -14.81
C THR A 75 3.46 -3.72 -13.32
N ASP A 76 4.43 -3.14 -12.61
CA ASP A 76 4.30 -2.71 -11.20
C ASP A 76 3.14 -1.73 -11.02
N ASN A 77 3.09 -0.69 -11.83
CA ASN A 77 2.00 0.28 -11.78
C ASN A 77 0.63 -0.36 -12.03
N ARG A 78 0.57 -1.36 -12.90
CA ARG A 78 -0.67 -2.06 -13.23
C ARG A 78 -1.08 -3.04 -12.12
N ALA A 79 -0.13 -3.73 -11.50
CA ALA A 79 -0.35 -4.54 -10.31
C ALA A 79 -0.83 -3.71 -9.11
N LEU A 80 -0.26 -2.52 -8.90
CA LEU A 80 -0.70 -1.57 -7.89
C LEU A 80 -2.16 -1.14 -8.11
N GLN A 81 -2.51 -0.79 -9.35
CA GLN A 81 -3.89 -0.42 -9.71
C GLN A 81 -4.85 -1.62 -9.60
N TYR A 82 -4.39 -2.83 -9.89
CA TYR A 82 -5.17 -4.04 -9.68
C TYR A 82 -5.48 -4.26 -8.21
N GLY A 83 -4.52 -4.02 -7.31
CA GLY A 83 -4.76 -3.99 -5.87
C GLY A 83 -5.85 -2.99 -5.48
N TRP A 84 -5.80 -1.77 -6.01
CA TRP A 84 -6.85 -0.77 -5.78
C TRP A 84 -8.23 -1.17 -6.32
N ALA A 85 -8.27 -1.88 -7.45
CA ALA A 85 -9.48 -2.35 -8.07
C ALA A 85 -10.09 -3.56 -7.36
N THR A 86 -9.29 -4.34 -6.63
CA THR A 86 -9.68 -5.64 -6.04
C THR A 86 -9.77 -5.66 -4.52
N ALA A 87 -9.00 -4.86 -3.79
CA ALA A 87 -9.10 -4.78 -2.34
C ALA A 87 -10.40 -4.10 -1.88
N ASP A 88 -10.98 -4.61 -0.80
CA ASP A 88 -12.13 -3.99 -0.14
C ASP A 88 -11.71 -2.73 0.62
N ALA A 89 -10.50 -2.73 1.16
CA ALA A 89 -9.89 -1.58 1.78
C ALA A 89 -8.41 -1.46 1.39
N VAL A 90 -7.95 -0.22 1.22
CA VAL A 90 -6.52 0.12 1.12
C VAL A 90 -6.15 0.96 2.33
N LEU A 91 -5.14 0.52 3.06
CA LEU A 91 -4.61 1.17 4.26
C LEU A 91 -3.21 1.69 3.98
N GLY A 92 -3.02 3.00 4.08
CA GLY A 92 -1.74 3.65 3.86
C GLY A 92 -1.40 4.69 4.92
N GLY A 93 -0.11 4.95 5.13
CA GLY A 93 0.36 5.97 6.04
C GLY A 93 0.23 7.37 5.44
N ALA A 94 0.01 8.37 6.29
CA ALA A 94 -0.09 9.78 5.92
C ALA A 94 1.15 10.33 5.18
N GLY A 95 2.32 9.68 5.33
CA GLY A 95 3.51 10.02 4.54
C GLY A 95 3.29 9.88 3.04
N ILE A 96 2.60 8.82 2.60
CA ILE A 96 2.29 8.60 1.18
C ILE A 96 1.42 9.73 0.63
N VAL A 97 0.42 10.16 1.40
CA VAL A 97 -0.49 11.25 1.04
C VAL A 97 0.27 12.59 0.94
N ARG A 98 1.17 12.86 1.88
CA ARG A 98 2.00 14.08 1.84
C ARG A 98 2.98 14.10 0.66
N ASP A 99 3.58 12.95 0.35
CA ASP A 99 4.57 12.83 -0.71
C ASP A 99 3.92 12.76 -2.11
N ASN A 100 2.62 12.44 -2.19
CA ASN A 100 1.87 12.37 -3.45
C ASN A 100 0.53 13.12 -3.35
N PRO A 101 0.52 14.44 -3.66
CA PRO A 101 -0.68 15.29 -3.58
C PRO A 101 -1.85 14.88 -4.48
N ALA A 102 -1.61 13.96 -5.44
CA ALA A 102 -2.62 13.46 -6.36
C ALA A 102 -3.03 12.01 -6.05
N ALA A 103 -2.60 11.44 -4.92
CA ALA A 103 -2.93 10.07 -4.56
C ALA A 103 -4.43 9.92 -4.24
N THR A 104 -5.10 9.04 -4.95
CA THR A 104 -6.49 8.63 -4.66
C THR A 104 -6.60 7.15 -4.28
N TRP A 105 -5.55 6.38 -4.57
CA TRP A 105 -5.57 4.91 -4.56
C TRP A 105 -6.76 4.35 -5.36
N TYR A 106 -7.12 5.02 -6.45
CA TYR A 106 -8.20 4.61 -7.34
C TYR A 106 -7.60 4.29 -8.72
N PRO A 107 -8.03 3.20 -9.40
CA PRO A 107 -7.49 2.85 -10.70
C PRO A 107 -7.69 3.96 -11.74
N ARG A 108 -6.68 4.17 -12.57
CA ARG A 108 -6.69 5.08 -13.74
C ARG A 108 -6.96 4.32 -15.03
N ASP A 109 -6.47 3.08 -15.14
CA ASP A 109 -6.70 2.23 -16.31
C ASP A 109 -8.19 1.85 -16.40
N LYS A 110 -8.78 2.01 -17.60
CA LYS A 110 -10.23 1.89 -17.80
C LYS A 110 -10.77 0.49 -17.48
N ASP A 111 -10.04 -0.54 -17.83
CA ASP A 111 -10.40 -1.93 -17.55
C ASP A 111 -10.40 -2.23 -16.05
N LEU A 112 -9.43 -1.71 -15.30
CA LEU A 112 -9.39 -1.82 -13.83
C LEU A 112 -10.46 -0.96 -13.14
N GLN A 113 -10.81 0.20 -13.68
CA GLN A 113 -12.00 0.95 -13.22
C GLN A 113 -13.29 0.16 -13.47
N ASN A 114 -13.41 -0.50 -14.62
CA ASN A 114 -14.56 -1.32 -14.95
C ASN A 114 -14.66 -2.54 -14.03
N LEU A 115 -13.53 -3.18 -13.71
CA LEU A 115 -13.45 -4.26 -12.72
C LEU A 115 -13.99 -3.81 -11.36
N LEU A 116 -13.53 -2.66 -10.87
CA LEU A 116 -13.98 -2.11 -9.59
C LEU A 116 -15.50 -1.82 -9.59
N ARG A 117 -16.01 -1.18 -10.65
CA ARG A 117 -17.44 -0.82 -10.78
C ARG A 117 -18.36 -2.05 -10.87
N LYS A 118 -17.93 -3.13 -11.53
CA LYS A 118 -18.71 -4.37 -11.64
C LYS A 118 -19.01 -5.01 -10.28
N GLY A 119 -18.17 -4.78 -9.28
CA GLY A 119 -18.39 -5.27 -7.91
C GLY A 119 -19.50 -4.55 -7.14
N ASN A 120 -20.07 -3.46 -7.68
CA ASN A 120 -21.05 -2.59 -7.03
C ASN A 120 -20.72 -2.24 -5.55
N ARG A 121 -19.43 -2.12 -5.26
CA ARG A 121 -18.89 -1.86 -3.93
C ARG A 121 -18.21 -0.50 -3.90
N LYS A 122 -18.26 0.16 -2.75
CA LYS A 122 -17.49 1.37 -2.47
C LYS A 122 -16.30 0.97 -1.59
N PRO A 123 -15.09 0.79 -2.16
CA PRO A 123 -13.96 0.35 -1.37
C PRO A 123 -13.56 1.44 -0.36
N VAL A 124 -12.87 1.04 0.71
CA VAL A 124 -12.38 1.97 1.73
C VAL A 124 -10.96 2.42 1.38
N ARG A 125 -10.69 3.71 1.56
CA ARG A 125 -9.36 4.32 1.52
C ARG A 125 -9.04 4.87 2.91
N ALA A 126 -8.18 4.18 3.61
CA ALA A 126 -7.87 4.41 5.01
C ALA A 126 -6.47 4.99 5.18
N VAL A 127 -6.38 6.15 5.84
CA VAL A 127 -5.11 6.82 6.11
C VAL A 127 -4.76 6.71 7.58
N VAL A 128 -3.54 6.28 7.89
CA VAL A 128 -3.00 6.23 9.26
C VAL A 128 -2.11 7.45 9.52
N SER A 129 -2.43 8.22 10.56
CA SER A 129 -1.61 9.36 10.98
C SER A 129 -1.58 9.48 12.50
N GLY A 130 -0.41 9.30 13.13
CA GLY A 130 -0.28 9.50 14.57
C GLY A 130 -0.47 10.97 15.00
N SER A 131 0.04 11.91 14.19
CA SER A 131 0.01 13.34 14.51
C SER A 131 -1.29 14.04 14.09
N GLY A 132 -2.15 13.38 13.31
CA GLY A 132 -3.29 14.01 12.65
C GLY A 132 -2.93 15.00 11.54
N GLU A 133 -1.65 15.08 11.14
CA GLU A 133 -1.19 15.99 10.07
C GLU A 133 -1.42 15.35 8.71
N VAL A 134 -2.68 15.43 8.28
CA VAL A 134 -3.15 15.17 6.92
C VAL A 134 -3.96 16.37 6.45
N ASP A 135 -3.90 16.65 5.16
CA ASP A 135 -4.72 17.66 4.51
C ASP A 135 -6.08 17.05 4.15
N LEU A 136 -7.16 17.52 4.76
CA LEU A 136 -8.53 17.05 4.51
C LEU A 136 -9.08 17.53 3.16
N GLU A 137 -8.44 18.50 2.49
CA GLU A 137 -8.76 18.86 1.10
C GLU A 137 -8.10 17.91 0.09
N HIS A 138 -7.20 17.04 0.54
CA HIS A 138 -6.50 16.09 -0.34
C HIS A 138 -7.50 15.21 -1.12
N PRO A 139 -7.25 14.90 -2.41
CA PRO A 139 -8.19 14.15 -3.25
C PRO A 139 -8.66 12.82 -2.66
N ILE A 140 -7.81 12.13 -1.91
CA ILE A 140 -8.16 10.87 -1.22
C ILE A 140 -9.35 11.01 -0.25
N PHE A 141 -9.57 12.18 0.34
CA PHE A 141 -10.69 12.44 1.26
C PHE A 141 -11.91 13.02 0.56
N ASN A 142 -11.78 13.35 -0.73
CA ASN A 142 -12.78 14.04 -1.53
C ASN A 142 -13.07 13.23 -2.81
N PRO A 143 -13.61 12.00 -2.68
CA PRO A 143 -13.96 11.15 -3.82
C PRO A 143 -14.96 11.83 -4.74
N LYS A 144 -14.78 11.68 -6.05
CA LYS A 144 -15.80 12.08 -7.02
C LYS A 144 -16.89 11.02 -7.06
N LYS A 145 -18.16 11.43 -7.14
CA LYS A 145 -19.32 10.53 -7.35
C LYS A 145 -19.33 9.30 -6.42
N ASP A 146 -18.92 9.49 -5.17
CA ASP A 146 -18.79 8.44 -4.15
C ASP A 146 -18.01 7.20 -4.62
N GLU A 147 -16.95 7.39 -5.42
CA GLU A 147 -16.11 6.30 -5.95
C GLU A 147 -15.47 5.42 -4.85
N TRP A 148 -15.27 5.96 -3.64
CA TRP A 148 -14.79 5.23 -2.46
C TRP A 148 -15.27 5.89 -1.16
N GLN A 149 -15.04 5.21 -0.02
CA GLN A 149 -15.23 5.78 1.31
C GLN A 149 -13.86 6.12 1.93
N SER A 150 -13.72 7.29 2.54
CA SER A 150 -12.46 7.74 3.14
C SER A 150 -12.51 7.71 4.67
N VAL A 151 -11.46 7.18 5.29
CA VAL A 151 -11.34 7.10 6.75
C VAL A 151 -9.94 7.48 7.22
N VAL A 152 -9.84 8.05 8.42
CA VAL A 152 -8.56 8.36 9.06
C VAL A 152 -8.47 7.66 10.42
N PHE A 153 -7.43 6.85 10.59
CA PHE A 153 -7.04 6.28 11.88
C PHE A 153 -5.94 7.14 12.49
N THR A 154 -6.19 7.63 13.70
CA THR A 154 -5.34 8.63 14.35
C THR A 154 -5.30 8.45 15.87
N THR A 155 -4.47 9.21 16.56
CA THR A 155 -4.51 9.32 18.03
C THR A 155 -5.59 10.29 18.46
N LYS A 156 -5.96 10.32 19.75
CA LYS A 156 -6.87 11.34 20.30
C LYS A 156 -6.42 12.77 19.95
N LYS A 157 -5.14 13.07 20.16
CA LYS A 157 -4.55 14.38 19.83
C LYS A 157 -4.62 14.68 18.33
N GLY A 158 -4.39 13.68 17.49
CA GLY A 158 -4.50 13.85 16.04
C GLY A 158 -5.93 14.07 15.57
N GLU A 159 -6.92 13.44 16.21
CA GLU A 159 -8.35 13.67 15.94
C GLU A 159 -8.77 15.10 16.28
N GLU A 160 -8.31 15.65 17.41
CA GLU A 160 -8.58 17.05 17.77
C GLU A 160 -8.08 18.02 16.69
N LYS A 161 -6.85 17.83 16.20
CA LYS A 161 -6.28 18.62 15.09
C LYS A 161 -7.12 18.51 13.82
N LEU A 162 -7.56 17.30 13.46
CA LEU A 162 -8.38 17.07 12.27
C LEU A 162 -9.74 17.74 12.38
N ARG A 163 -10.37 17.65 13.56
CA ARG A 163 -11.64 18.33 13.83
C ARG A 163 -11.51 19.85 13.72
N ASP A 164 -10.42 20.42 14.21
CA ASP A 164 -10.18 21.87 14.11
C ASP A 164 -9.86 22.31 12.68
N GLN A 165 -9.20 21.47 11.88
CA GLN A 165 -9.01 21.71 10.45
C GLN A 165 -10.34 21.65 9.71
N ALA A 166 -11.15 20.61 9.95
CA ALA A 166 -12.48 20.44 9.36
C ALA A 166 -13.39 21.65 9.62
N LYS A 167 -13.44 22.15 10.86
CA LYS A 167 -14.20 23.37 11.20
C LYS A 167 -13.74 24.59 10.39
N ARG A 168 -12.42 24.78 10.23
CA ARG A 168 -11.86 25.89 9.45
C ARG A 168 -12.24 25.79 7.97
N LEU A 169 -12.12 24.61 7.39
CA LEU A 169 -12.48 24.36 5.98
C LEU A 169 -13.98 24.52 5.71
N GLN A 170 -14.83 24.14 6.66
CA GLN A 170 -16.28 24.37 6.58
C GLN A 170 -16.61 25.86 6.56
N VAL A 171 -15.97 26.67 7.43
CA VAL A 171 -16.16 28.12 7.46
C VAL A 171 -15.69 28.79 6.16
N GLN A 172 -14.65 28.25 5.53
CA GLN A 172 -14.11 28.75 4.26
C GLN A 172 -14.94 28.31 3.03
N GLY A 173 -15.88 27.39 3.19
CA GLY A 173 -16.66 26.83 2.08
C GLY A 173 -15.89 25.82 1.21
N ASN A 174 -14.71 25.40 1.65
CA ASN A 174 -13.86 24.45 0.92
C ASN A 174 -14.38 23.01 1.00
N ILE A 175 -15.12 22.68 2.06
CA ILE A 175 -15.80 21.40 2.21
C ILE A 175 -17.29 21.63 2.52
N SER A 176 -18.16 21.07 1.68
CA SER A 176 -19.63 21.22 1.78
C SER A 176 -20.37 19.92 2.10
N GLY A 177 -19.63 18.85 2.45
CA GLY A 177 -20.16 17.49 2.59
C GLY A 177 -19.93 16.83 3.95
N GLN A 178 -20.19 15.51 3.97
CA GLN A 178 -19.94 14.66 5.14
C GLN A 178 -18.45 14.66 5.48
N LEU A 179 -18.14 14.97 6.75
CA LEU A 179 -16.77 14.96 7.23
C LEU A 179 -16.13 13.58 7.07
N THR A 180 -14.86 13.56 6.68
CA THR A 180 -14.06 12.32 6.67
C THR A 180 -14.15 11.67 8.04
N LYS A 181 -14.55 10.39 8.08
CA LYS A 181 -14.71 9.67 9.34
C LYS A 181 -13.35 9.43 9.99
N THR A 182 -13.20 9.89 11.23
CA THR A 182 -12.00 9.68 12.04
C THR A 182 -12.24 8.62 13.09
N TYR A 183 -11.17 7.89 13.43
CA TYR A 183 -11.12 6.98 14.56
C TYR A 183 -9.90 7.33 15.41
N ALA A 184 -10.16 7.86 16.61
CA ALA A 184 -9.13 8.02 17.64
C ALA A 184 -8.83 6.67 18.32
N ILE A 185 -7.82 5.98 17.83
CA ILE A 185 -7.41 4.64 18.32
C ILE A 185 -5.94 4.63 18.74
N GLY A 186 -5.73 4.80 20.04
CA GLY A 186 -4.41 4.87 20.67
C GLY A 186 -4.10 6.26 21.21
N ASP A 187 -3.12 6.32 22.12
CA ASP A 187 -2.74 7.54 22.82
C ASP A 187 -1.48 8.18 22.20
N ALA A 188 -0.32 7.54 22.33
CA ALA A 188 0.94 8.04 21.78
C ALA A 188 1.14 7.68 20.30
N SER A 189 0.59 6.55 19.87
CA SER A 189 0.65 6.03 18.50
C SER A 189 -0.67 5.38 18.14
N VAL A 190 -0.92 5.23 16.83
CA VAL A 190 -2.10 4.52 16.34
C VAL A 190 -1.99 3.03 16.65
N ASP A 191 -3.05 2.44 17.19
CA ASP A 191 -3.18 1.00 17.40
C ASP A 191 -3.58 0.30 16.09
N ILE A 192 -2.60 -0.24 15.38
CA ILE A 192 -2.81 -0.82 14.05
C ILE A 192 -3.73 -2.06 14.09
N THR A 193 -3.69 -2.84 15.16
CA THR A 193 -4.55 -4.02 15.35
C THR A 193 -6.00 -3.60 15.44
N LYS A 194 -6.30 -2.53 16.20
CA LYS A 194 -7.66 -1.96 16.23
C LYS A 194 -8.07 -1.37 14.87
N ALA A 195 -7.16 -0.71 14.17
CA ALA A 195 -7.46 -0.15 12.83
C ALA A 195 -7.90 -1.25 11.85
N VAL A 196 -7.11 -2.34 11.78
CA VAL A 196 -7.45 -3.50 10.95
C VAL A 196 -8.75 -4.15 11.43
N GLY A 197 -8.94 -4.33 12.74
CA GLY A 197 -10.18 -4.88 13.30
C GLY A 197 -11.43 -4.08 12.91
N ILE A 198 -11.36 -2.75 12.93
CA ILE A 198 -12.43 -1.85 12.47
C ILE A 198 -12.68 -2.04 10.98
N LEU A 199 -11.65 -2.10 10.14
CA LEU A 199 -11.81 -2.36 8.70
C LEU A 199 -12.50 -3.70 8.44
N ARG A 200 -12.09 -4.76 9.15
CA ARG A 200 -12.68 -6.10 9.02
C ARG A 200 -14.15 -6.11 9.43
N LYS A 201 -14.47 -5.51 10.58
CA LYS A 201 -15.80 -5.60 11.20
C LYS A 201 -16.79 -4.58 10.65
N ASP A 202 -16.41 -3.31 10.65
CA ASP A 202 -17.33 -2.19 10.39
C ASP A 202 -17.42 -1.86 8.89
N TYR A 203 -16.42 -2.28 8.12
CA TYR A 203 -16.38 -2.10 6.66
C TYR A 203 -16.36 -3.42 5.89
N GLU A 204 -16.59 -4.54 6.59
CA GLU A 204 -16.68 -5.89 6.00
C GLU A 204 -15.48 -6.25 5.10
N THR A 205 -14.30 -5.72 5.42
CA THR A 205 -13.10 -5.87 4.59
C THR A 205 -12.66 -7.33 4.59
N LYS A 206 -12.72 -8.00 3.44
CA LYS A 206 -12.26 -9.39 3.26
C LYS A 206 -10.87 -9.43 2.64
N LEU A 207 -10.57 -8.53 1.71
CA LEU A 207 -9.24 -8.33 1.14
C LEU A 207 -8.71 -6.95 1.53
N LEU A 208 -7.63 -6.92 2.31
CA LEU A 208 -6.99 -5.69 2.79
C LEU A 208 -5.63 -5.51 2.10
N ASP A 209 -5.45 -4.37 1.44
CA ASP A 209 -4.18 -3.89 0.91
C ASP A 209 -3.52 -2.95 1.93
N ILE A 210 -2.37 -3.34 2.50
CA ILE A 210 -1.52 -2.43 3.25
C ILE A 210 -0.42 -1.93 2.32
N GLN A 211 -0.58 -0.69 1.86
CA GLN A 211 0.30 -0.09 0.86
C GLN A 211 1.60 0.50 1.45
N GLY A 212 1.77 0.43 2.78
CA GLY A 212 2.87 1.08 3.50
C GLY A 212 2.53 2.50 3.98
N GLY A 213 3.45 3.40 4.31
CA GLY A 213 4.90 3.31 4.12
C GLY A 213 5.62 2.43 5.14
N PRO A 214 6.97 2.43 5.12
CA PRO A 214 7.79 1.45 5.84
C PRO A 214 7.50 1.29 7.34
N MET A 215 7.18 2.39 8.04
CA MET A 215 6.84 2.35 9.47
C MET A 215 5.51 1.65 9.73
N LEU A 216 4.50 1.90 8.87
CA LEU A 216 3.20 1.23 8.97
C LEU A 216 3.34 -0.27 8.67
N ALA A 217 4.12 -0.60 7.65
CA ALA A 217 4.46 -1.98 7.31
C ALA A 217 5.15 -2.70 8.49
N GLY A 218 6.13 -2.05 9.12
CA GLY A 218 6.76 -2.55 10.34
C GLY A 218 5.76 -2.86 11.45
N GLY A 219 4.91 -1.90 11.80
CA GLY A 219 3.86 -2.12 12.81
C GLY A 219 2.93 -3.28 12.46
N ALA A 220 2.49 -3.39 11.20
CA ALA A 220 1.60 -4.46 10.75
C ALA A 220 2.27 -5.84 10.81
N VAL A 221 3.53 -5.96 10.38
CA VAL A 221 4.28 -7.21 10.46
C VAL A 221 4.52 -7.61 11.91
N LYS A 222 4.92 -6.67 12.78
CA LYS A 222 5.15 -6.95 14.21
C LYS A 222 3.87 -7.38 14.94
N ALA A 223 2.72 -6.85 14.52
CA ALA A 223 1.42 -7.22 15.04
C ALA A 223 0.81 -8.49 14.41
N MET A 224 1.56 -9.19 13.55
CA MET A 224 1.12 -10.41 12.86
C MET A 224 -0.15 -10.22 12.01
N LEU A 225 -0.28 -9.06 11.37
CA LEU A 225 -1.49 -8.69 10.61
C LEU A 225 -1.36 -8.93 9.10
N VAL A 226 -0.21 -9.39 8.61
CA VAL A 226 0.10 -9.53 7.18
C VAL A 226 0.14 -11.01 6.82
N ASP A 227 -0.75 -11.45 5.94
CA ASP A 227 -0.80 -12.84 5.46
C ASP A 227 0.13 -13.04 4.24
N GLU A 228 0.34 -11.99 3.44
CA GLU A 228 1.12 -12.03 2.21
C GLU A 228 1.97 -10.77 2.01
N VAL A 229 3.20 -10.90 1.51
CA VAL A 229 4.02 -9.81 0.99
C VAL A 229 4.07 -9.91 -0.53
N ARG A 230 3.56 -8.88 -1.21
CA ARG A 230 3.66 -8.65 -2.64
C ARG A 230 4.77 -7.63 -2.89
N LEU A 231 5.85 -8.08 -3.51
CA LEU A 231 7.08 -7.30 -3.62
C LEU A 231 7.56 -7.25 -5.07
N THR A 232 7.63 -6.04 -5.62
CA THR A 232 8.37 -5.79 -6.86
C THR A 232 9.83 -5.50 -6.52
N VAL A 233 10.77 -6.21 -7.14
CA VAL A 233 12.20 -5.89 -7.11
C VAL A 233 12.55 -5.22 -8.43
N SER A 234 12.87 -3.94 -8.36
CA SER A 234 13.30 -3.12 -9.49
C SER A 234 14.78 -3.31 -9.80
N PRO A 235 15.19 -3.24 -11.08
CA PRO A 235 16.58 -3.41 -11.54
C PRO A 235 17.43 -2.17 -11.27
N GLN A 236 17.42 -1.68 -10.03
CA GLN A 236 18.17 -0.51 -9.58
C GLN A 236 18.98 -0.87 -8.34
N ILE A 237 20.16 -0.28 -8.21
CA ILE A 237 20.94 -0.23 -6.97
C ILE A 237 21.04 1.25 -6.60
N MET A 238 20.76 1.59 -5.34
CA MET A 238 20.61 3.00 -4.93
C MET A 238 21.56 3.39 -3.80
N GLY A 239 22.00 2.44 -2.99
CA GLY A 239 22.75 2.66 -1.76
C GLY A 239 21.85 3.06 -0.60
N ASP A 240 22.33 2.80 0.61
CA ASP A 240 21.58 3.00 1.85
C ASP A 240 21.55 4.45 2.35
N LEU A 241 22.21 5.39 1.68
CA LEU A 241 22.28 6.82 2.06
C LEU A 241 21.75 7.75 0.98
N ASN A 242 20.87 8.67 1.37
CA ASN A 242 20.41 9.76 0.50
C ASN A 242 21.48 10.85 0.30
N SER A 243 21.20 11.85 -0.54
CA SER A 243 22.11 12.97 -0.84
C SER A 243 22.53 13.80 0.40
N GLU A 244 21.80 13.71 1.50
CA GLU A 244 22.08 14.39 2.77
C GLU A 244 22.75 13.46 3.80
N GLY A 245 23.13 12.24 3.42
CA GLY A 245 23.74 11.26 4.34
C GLY A 245 22.75 10.62 5.32
N ARG A 246 21.43 10.71 5.06
CA ARG A 246 20.40 10.00 5.84
C ARG A 246 20.16 8.60 5.31
N ARG A 247 19.92 7.64 6.21
CA ARG A 247 19.58 6.26 5.82
C ARG A 247 18.26 6.20 5.06
N ARG A 248 18.28 5.56 3.90
CA ARG A 248 17.07 5.21 3.14
C ARG A 248 16.42 3.97 3.76
N PRO A 249 15.10 3.95 3.95
CA PRO A 249 14.43 2.82 4.57
C PRO A 249 14.22 1.68 3.57
N GLY A 250 14.32 0.44 4.08
CA GLY A 250 13.69 -0.72 3.43
C GLY A 250 12.17 -0.70 3.60
N PHE A 251 11.48 -1.73 3.11
CA PHE A 251 10.01 -1.75 3.11
C PHE A 251 9.39 -2.06 4.49
N VAL A 252 10.17 -2.61 5.43
CA VAL A 252 9.80 -2.80 6.84
C VAL A 252 10.79 -2.03 7.71
N THR A 253 10.33 -1.09 8.53
CA THR A 253 11.20 -0.33 9.44
C THR A 253 10.52 0.03 10.76
N GLY A 254 11.30 0.47 11.74
CA GLY A 254 10.81 0.87 13.07
C GLY A 254 10.54 -0.27 14.04
N ILE A 255 10.96 -1.49 13.71
CA ILE A 255 10.76 -2.69 14.52
C ILE A 255 12.05 -3.53 14.59
N HIS A 256 12.08 -4.48 15.54
CA HIS A 256 13.14 -5.47 15.67
C HIS A 256 12.56 -6.90 15.76
N PHE A 257 13.24 -7.81 15.08
CA PHE A 257 13.16 -9.25 15.24
C PHE A 257 14.59 -9.79 15.35
N GLY A 258 14.79 -10.78 16.22
CA GLY A 258 15.97 -11.63 16.26
C GLY A 258 15.87 -12.82 15.29
N LEU A 259 16.88 -13.69 15.33
CA LEU A 259 16.94 -14.86 14.46
C LEU A 259 15.87 -15.92 14.78
N GLU A 260 15.35 -15.93 16.01
CA GLU A 260 14.39 -16.94 16.46
C GLU A 260 12.92 -16.51 16.24
N ASP A 261 12.62 -15.21 16.31
CA ASP A 261 11.26 -14.67 16.22
C ASP A 261 10.97 -13.92 14.91
N SER A 262 11.93 -13.80 13.98
CA SER A 262 11.66 -13.18 12.68
C SER A 262 10.67 -14.01 11.85
N PRO A 263 9.63 -13.42 11.25
CA PRO A 263 8.72 -14.17 10.40
C PRO A 263 9.44 -14.83 9.23
N LEU A 264 9.02 -16.04 8.86
CA LEU A 264 9.49 -16.72 7.66
C LEU A 264 8.55 -16.40 6.49
N ALA A 265 9.11 -16.24 5.31
CA ALA A 265 8.36 -15.92 4.10
C ALA A 265 8.43 -17.12 3.14
N GLU A 266 7.29 -17.71 2.83
CA GLU A 266 7.18 -18.80 1.87
C GLU A 266 6.85 -18.25 0.49
N LEU A 267 7.71 -18.45 -0.51
CA LEU A 267 7.43 -18.00 -1.88
C LEU A 267 6.21 -18.73 -2.43
N GLU A 268 5.25 -17.98 -2.94
CA GLU A 268 3.99 -18.45 -3.52
C GLU A 268 4.00 -18.28 -5.05
N ALA A 269 4.47 -17.13 -5.51
CA ALA A 269 4.57 -16.83 -6.92
C ALA A 269 5.79 -15.97 -7.24
N LEU A 270 6.35 -16.18 -8.42
CA LEU A 270 7.41 -15.39 -9.02
C LEU A 270 6.96 -14.95 -10.42
N GLY A 271 6.99 -13.65 -10.66
CA GLY A 271 6.74 -13.03 -11.95
C GLY A 271 7.99 -12.30 -12.45
N VAL A 272 8.18 -12.24 -13.76
CA VAL A 272 9.23 -11.41 -14.38
C VAL A 272 8.61 -10.56 -15.47
N SER A 273 8.92 -9.27 -15.50
CA SER A 273 8.54 -8.36 -16.61
C SER A 273 9.68 -7.40 -16.86
N GLY A 274 10.24 -7.41 -18.08
CA GLY A 274 11.52 -6.73 -18.33
C GLY A 274 12.60 -7.23 -17.35
N SER A 275 13.26 -6.31 -16.64
CA SER A 275 14.21 -6.66 -15.58
C SER A 275 13.64 -6.55 -14.16
N HIS A 276 12.33 -6.33 -14.00
CA HIS A 276 11.66 -6.36 -12.70
C HIS A 276 11.21 -7.77 -12.33
N ILE A 277 11.33 -8.10 -11.04
CA ILE A 277 10.86 -9.36 -10.47
C ILE A 277 9.66 -9.06 -9.56
N PHE A 278 8.59 -9.83 -9.69
CA PHE A 278 7.40 -9.75 -8.87
C PHE A 278 7.34 -10.96 -7.98
N LEU A 279 7.29 -10.77 -6.67
CA LEU A 279 7.32 -11.86 -5.70
C LEU A 279 6.06 -11.81 -4.86
N ARG A 280 5.46 -12.97 -4.62
CA ARG A 280 4.43 -13.18 -3.61
C ARG A 280 5.00 -14.11 -2.56
N TYR A 281 5.02 -13.67 -1.31
CA TYR A 281 5.40 -14.51 -0.18
C TYR A 281 4.25 -14.62 0.80
N LEU A 282 3.92 -15.83 1.24
CA LEU A 282 3.01 -16.07 2.36
C LEU A 282 3.80 -15.96 3.67
N MET A 283 3.24 -15.24 4.63
CA MET A 283 3.88 -14.95 5.91
C MET A 283 3.61 -16.07 6.92
N ASN A 284 4.69 -16.63 7.46
CA ASN A 284 4.67 -17.64 8.51
C ASN A 284 5.30 -17.05 9.77
N TYR A 285 4.46 -16.66 10.73
CA TYR A 285 4.90 -16.11 12.00
C TYR A 285 5.39 -17.22 12.94
N ARG A 286 6.57 -17.00 13.54
CA ARG A 286 7.15 -17.90 14.54
C ARG A 286 6.80 -17.34 15.92
N ASN A 287 5.90 -18.04 16.61
CA ASN A 287 5.53 -17.75 18.01
C ASN A 287 6.43 -18.53 18.96
#